data_AF-M7BGG2-F1
#
_entry.id   AF-M7BGG2-F1
#
_cell.length_a   1.000
_cell.length_b   1.000
_cell.length_c   1.000
_cell.angle_alpha   90.00
_cell.angle_beta   90.00
_cell.angle_gamma   90.00
#
_symmetry.space_group_name_H-M   'P 1'
#
loop_
_entity.id
_entity.type
_entity.pdbx_description
1 polymer ?
#
loop_
_entity_poly.entity_id
_entity_poly.type
_entity_poly.pdbx_seq_one_letter_code
_entity_poly.pdbx_strand_id
1 'polypeptide(L)'
;MDTKGKEHRLCYYIGATSDAATKIISEVSRPMSAHVPVSKICEKLKKNDIQICELKYERKLDLNSVDLSKMRVAELRKILDSWGEVCRACIEKTDFVNLIKELAPKYTLTNPKSDL
;
A
#
# COMPACT_ATOMS: atom_id res chain seq x y z
N MET A 1 -3.89 8.14 -16.64
CA MET A 1 -4.46 7.77 -15.32
C MET A 1 -3.87 6.42 -15.02
N ASP A 2 -2.65 6.40 -14.49
CA ASP A 2 -1.85 5.19 -14.40
C ASP A 2 -1.77 4.79 -12.94
N THR A 3 -2.79 4.06 -12.49
CA THR A 3 -2.77 3.43 -11.17
C THR A 3 -1.62 2.42 -11.14
N LYS A 4 -0.81 2.44 -10.08
CA LYS A 4 0.34 1.55 -9.91
C LYS A 4 0.16 0.70 -8.64
N GLY A 5 0.78 -0.47 -8.60
CA GLY A 5 0.74 -1.33 -7.42
C GLY A 5 -0.64 -1.92 -7.12
N LYS A 6 -1.13 -1.73 -5.89
CA LYS A 6 -2.37 -2.38 -5.40
C LYS A 6 -3.63 -1.81 -6.05
N GLU A 7 -3.64 -0.53 -6.40
CA GLU A 7 -4.74 0.09 -7.14
C GLU A 7 -4.86 -0.46 -8.55
N HIS A 8 -3.73 -0.69 -9.23
CA HIS A 8 -3.72 -1.34 -10.54
C HIS A 8 -4.32 -2.75 -10.47
N ARG A 9 -3.94 -3.49 -9.43
CA ARG A 9 -4.45 -4.85 -9.20
C ARG A 9 -5.94 -4.86 -8.86
N LEU A 10 -6.42 -3.86 -8.12
CA LEU A 10 -7.84 -3.65 -7.90
C LEU A 10 -8.56 -3.37 -9.24
N CYS A 11 -8.04 -2.45 -10.05
CA CYS A 11 -8.58 -2.15 -11.39
C CYS A 11 -8.64 -3.40 -12.28
N TYR A 12 -7.61 -4.24 -12.23
CA TYR A 12 -7.56 -5.51 -12.95
C TYR A 12 -8.68 -6.46 -12.52
N TYR A 13 -8.86 -6.67 -11.20
CA TYR A 13 -9.90 -7.57 -10.71
C TYR A 13 -11.32 -7.06 -11.02
N ILE A 14 -11.55 -5.75 -10.92
CA ILE A 14 -12.87 -5.17 -11.23
C ILE A 14 -13.15 -5.06 -12.74
N GLY A 15 -12.22 -5.45 -13.62
CA GLY A 15 -12.44 -5.37 -15.07
C GLY A 15 -12.30 -3.94 -15.62
N ALA A 16 -11.56 -3.07 -14.94
CA ALA A 16 -11.31 -1.69 -15.34
C ALA A 16 -9.97 -1.48 -16.08
N THR A 17 -9.23 -2.56 -16.34
CA THR A 17 -8.04 -2.53 -17.20
C THR A 17 -8.33 -3.21 -18.54
N SER A 18 -7.62 -2.80 -19.60
CA SER A 18 -7.81 -3.31 -20.96
C SER A 18 -7.47 -4.79 -21.13
N ASP A 19 -6.66 -5.33 -20.24
CA ASP A 19 -6.19 -6.72 -20.20
C ASP A 19 -7.02 -7.61 -19.27
N ALA A 20 -7.99 -7.04 -18.53
CA ALA A 20 -8.83 -7.81 -17.64
C ALA A 20 -9.87 -8.65 -18.40
N ALA A 21 -9.96 -9.94 -18.04
CA ALA A 21 -10.92 -10.87 -18.64
C ALA A 21 -12.36 -10.70 -18.10
N THR A 22 -12.53 -10.01 -16.97
CA THR A 22 -13.81 -9.87 -16.27
C THR A 22 -14.56 -8.60 -16.68
N LYS A 23 -15.89 -8.66 -16.80
CA LYS A 23 -16.76 -7.49 -17.06
C LYS A 23 -17.50 -7.04 -15.80
N ILE A 24 -16.89 -7.18 -14.62
CA ILE A 24 -17.55 -6.86 -13.35
C ILE A 24 -17.59 -5.36 -13.04
N ILE A 25 -17.02 -4.51 -13.90
CA ILE A 25 -17.05 -3.06 -13.74
C ILE A 25 -18.48 -2.51 -13.61
N SER A 26 -19.48 -3.17 -14.19
CA SER A 26 -20.89 -2.79 -14.05
C SER A 26 -21.43 -2.99 -12.63
N GLU A 27 -20.87 -3.92 -11.86
CA GLU A 27 -21.22 -4.15 -10.44
C GLU A 27 -20.64 -3.06 -9.53
N VAL A 28 -19.75 -2.22 -10.06
CA VAL A 28 -19.19 -1.06 -9.37
C VAL A 28 -19.80 0.23 -9.90
N SER A 29 -19.79 0.43 -11.22
CA SER A 29 -20.23 1.67 -11.85
C SER A 29 -21.72 1.95 -11.67
N ARG A 30 -22.59 0.95 -11.83
CA ARG A 30 -24.05 1.12 -11.67
C ARG A 30 -24.45 1.51 -10.24
N PRO A 31 -24.02 0.79 -9.18
CA PRO A 31 -24.35 1.20 -7.82
C PRO A 31 -23.68 2.52 -7.42
N MET A 32 -22.48 2.82 -7.92
CA MET A 32 -21.87 4.14 -7.72
C MET A 32 -22.70 5.28 -8.33
N SER A 33 -23.19 5.12 -9.57
CA SER A 33 -24.10 6.11 -10.18
C SER A 33 -25.42 6.25 -9.42
N ALA A 34 -25.88 5.18 -8.77
CA ALA A 34 -27.03 5.19 -7.88
C ALA A 34 -26.73 5.67 -6.44
N HIS A 35 -25.53 6.23 -6.20
CA HIS A 35 -25.09 6.77 -4.90
C HIS A 35 -25.10 5.73 -3.76
N VAL A 36 -24.90 4.45 -4.10
CA VAL A 36 -24.76 3.39 -3.11
C VAL A 36 -23.41 3.56 -2.39
N PRO A 37 -23.35 3.45 -1.05
CA PRO A 37 -22.10 3.54 -0.30
C PRO A 37 -21.07 2.50 -0.74
N VAL A 38 -19.82 2.92 -0.87
CA VAL A 38 -18.70 2.07 -1.32
C VAL A 38 -18.53 0.82 -0.46
N SER A 39 -18.75 0.92 0.86
CA SER A 39 -18.69 -0.23 1.78
C SER A 39 -19.63 -1.36 1.36
N LYS A 40 -20.88 -1.04 1.00
CA LYS A 40 -21.87 -2.01 0.53
C LYS A 40 -21.53 -2.60 -0.83
N ILE A 41 -20.89 -1.80 -1.71
CA ILE A 41 -20.40 -2.28 -3.01
C ILE A 41 -19.29 -3.31 -2.78
N CYS A 42 -18.32 -3.01 -1.92
CA CYS A 42 -17.25 -3.94 -1.56
C CYS A 42 -17.76 -5.23 -0.91
N GLU A 43 -18.77 -5.15 -0.04
CA GLU A 43 -19.42 -6.35 0.53
C GLU A 43 -20.07 -7.24 -0.53
N LYS A 44 -20.67 -6.63 -1.56
CA LYS A 44 -21.24 -7.37 -2.69
C LYS A 44 -20.13 -7.98 -3.55
N LEU A 45 -19.07 -7.24 -3.84
CA LEU A 45 -17.91 -7.72 -4.60
C LEU A 45 -17.19 -8.87 -3.89
N LYS A 46 -17.13 -8.85 -2.56
CA LYS A 46 -16.55 -9.92 -1.73
C LYS A 46 -17.16 -11.28 -2.02
N LYS A 47 -18.46 -11.34 -2.37
CA LYS A 47 -19.15 -12.59 -2.71
C LYS A 47 -18.76 -13.12 -4.09
N ASN A 48 -18.34 -12.23 -5.00
CA ASN A 48 -17.93 -12.60 -6.35
C ASN A 48 -16.46 -13.00 -6.38
N ASP A 49 -15.61 -12.19 -5.74
CA ASP A 49 -14.17 -12.41 -5.68
C ASP A 49 -13.62 -11.92 -4.33
N ILE A 50 -13.20 -12.86 -3.49
CA ILE A 50 -12.64 -12.57 -2.18
C ILE A 50 -11.29 -11.85 -2.28
N GLN A 51 -10.55 -12.05 -3.38
CA GLN A 51 -9.22 -11.47 -3.57
C GLN A 51 -9.25 -9.94 -3.63
N ILE A 52 -10.38 -9.35 -4.08
CA ILE A 52 -10.61 -7.91 -4.05
C ILE A 52 -10.53 -7.36 -2.62
N CYS A 53 -11.13 -8.06 -1.65
CA CYS A 53 -11.13 -7.65 -0.24
C CYS A 53 -9.85 -8.03 0.52
N GLU A 54 -9.03 -8.93 -0.04
CA GLU A 54 -7.74 -9.31 0.52
C GLU A 54 -6.61 -8.34 0.11
N LEU A 55 -6.86 -7.47 -0.87
CA LEU A 55 -5.98 -6.36 -1.23
C LEU A 55 -5.87 -5.37 -0.07
N LYS A 56 -4.92 -5.61 0.82
CA LYS A 56 -4.55 -4.70 1.90
C LYS A 56 -3.34 -3.91 1.47
N TYR A 57 -3.37 -2.61 1.65
CA TYR A 57 -2.13 -1.82 1.67
C TYR A 57 -1.19 -2.38 2.72
N GLU A 58 0.12 -2.36 2.45
CA GLU A 58 1.07 -2.72 3.49
C GLU A 58 0.91 -1.68 4.59
N ARG A 59 0.71 -2.13 5.83
CA ARG A 59 0.65 -1.22 6.96
C ARG A 59 1.95 -0.42 6.93
N LYS A 60 1.84 0.89 6.72
CA LYS A 60 2.99 1.79 6.85
C LYS A 60 3.56 1.56 8.24
N LEU A 61 4.84 1.21 8.33
CA LEU A 61 5.55 1.21 9.59
C LEU A 61 5.52 2.65 10.09
N ASP A 62 4.74 2.91 11.13
CA ASP A 62 4.79 4.19 11.82
C ASP A 62 6.10 4.20 12.61
N LEU A 63 7.13 4.77 12.01
CA LEU A 63 8.47 4.84 12.56
C LEU A 63 8.53 5.65 13.87
N ASN A 64 7.47 6.38 14.21
CA ASN A 64 7.35 7.09 15.49
C ASN A 64 6.93 6.16 16.64
N SER A 65 6.14 5.12 16.35
CA SER A 65 5.66 4.16 17.36
C SER A 65 6.49 2.87 17.40
N VAL A 66 7.24 2.57 16.34
CA VAL A 66 8.11 1.39 16.27
C VAL A 66 9.50 1.70 16.84
N ASP A 67 9.91 0.93 17.86
CA ASP A 67 11.28 0.96 18.37
C ASP A 67 12.24 0.26 17.39
N LEU A 68 12.84 1.05 16.50
CA LEU A 68 13.84 0.61 15.51
C LEU A 68 15.02 -0.13 16.15
N SER A 69 15.31 0.14 17.43
CA SER A 69 16.38 -0.52 18.19
C SER A 69 16.08 -2.00 18.45
N LYS A 70 14.80 -2.41 18.44
CA LYS A 70 14.35 -3.80 18.65
C LYS A 70 14.23 -4.59 17.35
N MET A 71 14.18 -3.92 16.21
CA MET A 71 14.07 -4.58 14.90
C MET A 71 15.37 -5.31 14.53
N ARG A 72 15.28 -6.32 13.67
CA ARG A 72 16.47 -6.99 13.12
C ARG A 72 17.06 -6.15 11.99
N VAL A 73 18.37 -6.25 11.77
CA VAL A 73 19.06 -5.54 10.68
C VAL A 73 18.43 -5.84 9.31
N ALA A 74 17.93 -7.07 9.09
CA ALA A 74 17.21 -7.43 7.87
C ALA A 74 15.91 -6.63 7.67
N GLU A 75 15.19 -6.31 8.75
CA GLU A 75 13.97 -5.51 8.68
C GLU A 75 14.31 -4.03 8.46
N LEU A 76 15.37 -3.51 9.08
CA LEU A 76 15.88 -2.16 8.83
C LEU A 76 16.30 -1.98 7.36
N ARG A 77 16.98 -2.98 6.77
CA ARG A 77 17.32 -2.96 5.33
C ARG A 77 16.09 -2.94 4.44
N LYS A 78 15.04 -3.70 4.78
CA LYS A 78 13.78 -3.69 4.02
C LYS A 78 13.09 -2.32 4.03
N ILE A 79 13.18 -1.58 5.14
CA ILE A 79 12.65 -0.21 5.21
C ILE A 79 13.39 0.69 4.21
N LEU A 80 14.71 0.68 4.23
CA LEU A 80 15.53 1.48 3.30
C LEU A 80 15.26 1.10 1.83
N ASP A 81 15.19 -0.20 1.54
CA ASP A 81 14.89 -0.73 0.20
C ASP A 81 13.49 -0.30 -0.29
N SER A 82 12.49 -0.28 0.61
CA SER A 82 11.15 0.21 0.27
C SER A 82 11.11 1.69 -0.10
N TRP A 83 12.10 2.46 0.34
CA TRP A 83 12.30 3.87 -0.03
C TRP A 83 13.23 4.06 -1.22
N GLY A 84 13.80 2.97 -1.75
CA GLY A 84 14.83 3.00 -2.79
C GLY A 84 16.18 3.52 -2.28
N GLU A 85 16.38 3.55 -0.97
CA GLU A 85 17.59 4.06 -0.32
C GLU A 85 18.52 2.88 0.00
N VAL A 86 19.80 3.02 -0.32
CA VAL A 86 20.80 1.98 -0.06
C VAL A 86 21.85 2.55 0.89
N CYS A 87 21.94 1.97 2.09
CA CYS A 87 23.03 2.34 2.98
C CYS A 87 24.34 1.68 2.54
N ARG A 88 25.23 2.47 1.93
CA ARG A 88 26.56 2.01 1.48
C ARG A 88 27.61 1.98 2.61
N ALA A 89 27.38 2.71 3.70
CA ALA A 89 28.33 2.88 4.81
C ALA A 89 27.82 2.39 6.18
N CYS A 90 26.70 1.68 6.24
CA CYS A 90 26.19 1.14 7.50
C CYS A 90 26.87 -0.19 7.82
N ILE A 91 27.68 -0.21 8.88
CA ILE A 91 28.37 -1.41 9.36
C ILE A 91 27.64 -1.95 10.60
N GLU A 92 27.22 -1.05 11.48
CA GLU A 92 26.55 -1.37 12.73
C GLU A 92 25.03 -1.20 12.64
N LYS A 93 24.31 -1.88 13.53
CA LYS A 93 22.84 -1.77 13.62
C LYS A 93 22.39 -0.32 13.90
N THR A 94 23.16 0.39 14.71
CA THR A 94 22.98 1.80 15.06
C THR A 94 23.00 2.70 13.82
N ASP A 95 23.89 2.45 12.87
CA ASP A 95 23.99 3.20 11.61
C ASP A 95 22.68 3.11 10.80
N PHE A 96 22.11 1.91 10.69
CA PHE A 96 20.83 1.70 10.02
C PHE A 96 19.69 2.46 10.71
N VAL A 97 19.66 2.42 12.05
CA VAL A 97 18.62 3.11 12.83
C VAL A 97 18.73 4.63 12.66
N ASN A 98 19.94 5.18 12.70
CA ASN A 98 20.17 6.61 12.55
C ASN A 98 19.78 7.09 11.14
N LEU A 99 20.22 6.37 10.09
CA LEU A 99 19.86 6.70 8.72
C LEU A 99 18.34 6.67 8.50
N ILE A 100 17.65 5.66 9.07
CA ILE A 100 16.19 5.57 8.97
C ILE A 100 15.53 6.77 9.67
N LYS A 101 16.02 7.19 10.84
CA LYS A 101 15.48 8.37 11.55
C LYS A 101 15.71 9.67 10.79
N GLU A 102 16.85 9.82 10.12
CA GLU A 102 17.15 11.00 9.29
C GLU A 102 16.26 11.06 8.04
N LEU A 103 16.02 9.91 7.40
CA LEU A 103 15.21 9.82 6.18
C LEU A 103 13.70 9.77 6.47
N ALA A 104 13.29 9.28 7.65
CA ALA A 104 11.89 9.18 8.06
C ALA A 104 11.05 10.47 7.80
N PRO A 105 11.47 11.69 8.20
CA PRO A 105 10.68 12.90 7.93
C PRO A 105 10.50 13.15 6.42
N LYS A 106 11.50 12.85 5.58
CA LYS A 106 11.41 13.03 4.12
C LYS A 106 10.34 12.13 3.51
N TYR A 107 10.26 10.87 3.93
CA TYR A 107 9.33 9.87 3.40
C TYR A 107 7.96 9.86 4.08
N THR A 108 7.85 10.38 5.30
CA THR A 108 6.56 10.57 5.98
C THR A 108 5.84 11.82 5.49
N LEU A 109 6.56 12.88 5.06
CA LEU A 109 5.98 14.12 4.53
C LEU A 109 5.65 14.06 3.03
N THR A 110 6.38 13.27 2.23
CA THR A 110 6.14 13.14 0.77
C THR A 110 5.00 12.20 0.41
N ASN A 111 4.37 11.56 1.38
CA ASN A 111 3.27 10.63 1.13
C ASN A 111 2.04 11.02 1.97
N PRO A 112 1.37 12.12 1.62
CA PRO A 112 0.24 12.62 2.39
C PRO A 112 -0.83 11.54 2.38
N LYS A 113 -1.16 11.05 3.58
CA LYS A 113 -2.44 10.44 3.98
C LYS A 113 -3.24 9.80 2.83
N SER A 114 -3.15 8.49 2.72
CA SER A 114 -4.26 7.68 2.23
C SER A 114 -4.97 7.08 3.45
N ASP A 115 -5.38 7.94 4.37
CA ASP A 115 -6.43 7.64 5.33
C ASP A 115 -7.73 8.14 4.70
N LEU A 116 -8.41 7.24 4.02
CA LEU A 116 -9.87 7.21 3.96
C LEU A 116 -10.32 5.75 3.81
#